data_AF-A0A7S3K8T7-F1
#
_entry.id   AF-A0A7S3K8T7-F1
#
_cell.length_a   1.000
_cell.length_b   1.000
_cell.length_c   1.000
_cell.angle_alpha   90.00
_cell.angle_beta   90.00
_cell.angle_gamma   90.00
#
_symmetry.space_group_name_H-M   'P 1'
#
loop_
_entity.id
_entity.type
_entity.pdbx_description
1 polymer ?
#
loop_
_entity_poly.entity_id
_entity_poly.type
_entity_poly.pdbx_seq_one_letter_code
_entity_poly.pdbx_strand_id
1 'polypeptide(L)'
;FLIMEASQKIELKHPLVWIDLEMTGLILETNQIIEIAVIVTDADDLDTRYEGPNIVIGCPQEMLDNMDEWCTKTHGESGLTQRVIESKVTLEEAEEQVLDFL
;
A
#
# COMPACT_ATOMS: atom_id res chain seq x y z
N PHE A 1 2.98 34.34 23.94
CA PHE A 1 4.00 33.80 23.02
C PHE A 1 4.44 32.47 23.62
N LEU A 2 3.73 31.37 23.31
CA LEU A 2 4.11 30.04 23.76
C LEU A 2 5.04 29.49 22.68
N ILE A 3 6.30 29.23 23.04
CA ILE A 3 7.22 28.49 22.18
C ILE A 3 6.73 27.05 22.22
N MET A 4 6.20 26.55 21.10
CA MET A 4 6.01 25.11 20.90
C MET A 4 7.41 24.50 20.84
N GLU A 5 7.79 23.76 21.87
CA GLU A 5 9.01 22.97 21.84
C GLU A 5 8.95 21.97 20.67
N ALA A 6 10.07 21.77 20.01
CA ALA A 6 10.21 20.86 18.89
C ALA A 6 9.65 19.49 19.27
N SER A 7 8.76 18.93 18.43
CA SER A 7 8.22 17.59 18.61
C SER A 7 9.34 16.62 18.94
N GLN A 8 9.24 15.98 20.10
CA GLN A 8 10.14 14.91 20.49
C GLN A 8 10.04 13.83 19.41
N LYS A 9 11.11 13.61 18.64
CA LYS A 9 11.20 12.47 17.73
C LYS A 9 11.10 11.22 18.60
N ILE A 10 9.97 10.52 18.52
CA ILE A 10 9.82 9.22 19.13
C ILE A 10 10.65 8.26 18.28
N GLU A 11 11.80 7.87 18.81
CA GLU A 11 12.69 6.91 18.18
C GLU A 11 12.10 5.51 18.38
N LEU A 12 11.75 4.85 17.27
CA LEU A 12 11.31 3.46 17.29
C LEU A 12 12.47 2.55 17.66
N LYS A 13 12.26 1.66 18.63
CA LYS A 13 13.19 0.59 18.96
C LYS A 13 12.80 -0.63 18.15
N HIS A 14 13.72 -1.10 17.31
CA HIS A 14 13.50 -2.26 16.43
C HIS A 14 12.24 -2.09 15.54
N PRO A 15 12.22 -1.11 14.63
CA PRO A 15 11.05 -0.85 13.81
C PRO A 15 10.65 -2.07 12.99
N LEU A 16 9.37 -2.42 13.00
CA LEU A 16 8.76 -3.43 12.15
C LEU A 16 7.99 -2.73 11.03
N VAL A 17 8.27 -3.12 9.78
CA VAL A 17 7.55 -2.63 8.61
C VAL A 17 6.52 -3.68 8.20
N TRP A 18 5.25 -3.32 8.29
CA TRP A 18 4.11 -4.13 7.88
C TRP A 18 3.66 -3.69 6.49
N ILE A 19 3.56 -4.63 5.57
CA ILE A 19 3.13 -4.39 4.19
C ILE A 19 2.03 -5.39 3.87
N ASP A 20 0.94 -4.89 3.32
CA ASP A 20 -0.12 -5.68 2.72
C ASP A 20 -0.28 -5.28 1.26
N LEU A 21 -0.49 -6.28 0.39
CA LEU A 21 -0.57 -6.11 -1.06
C LEU A 21 -1.80 -6.80 -1.61
N GLU A 22 -2.48 -6.12 -2.52
CA GLU A 22 -3.47 -6.74 -3.40
C GLU A 22 -2.88 -6.87 -4.80
N MET A 23 -3.12 -8.02 -5.44
CA MET A 23 -2.60 -8.34 -6.77
C MET A 23 -3.72 -8.81 -7.70
N THR A 24 -3.48 -8.75 -9.01
CA THR A 24 -4.37 -9.33 -10.02
C THR A 24 -4.33 -10.87 -10.05
N GLY A 25 -3.50 -11.51 -9.24
CA GLY A 25 -3.36 -12.96 -9.14
C GLY A 25 -2.03 -13.37 -8.49
N LEU A 26 -1.67 -14.66 -8.62
CA LEU A 26 -0.53 -15.28 -7.92
C LEU A 26 0.66 -15.63 -8.83
N ILE A 27 0.59 -15.32 -10.12
CA ILE A 27 1.63 -15.64 -11.11
C ILE A 27 2.49 -14.41 -11.35
N LEU A 28 3.75 -14.47 -10.91
CA LEU A 28 4.68 -13.33 -10.91
C LEU A 28 4.89 -12.72 -12.31
N GLU A 29 4.92 -13.55 -13.34
CA GLU A 29 5.22 -13.12 -14.71
C GLU A 29 4.06 -12.36 -15.37
N THR A 30 2.83 -12.55 -14.89
CA THR A 30 1.60 -12.05 -15.55
C THR A 30 0.70 -11.24 -14.63
N ASN A 31 0.98 -11.16 -13.34
CA ASN A 31 0.17 -10.43 -12.39
C ASN A 31 0.91 -9.22 -11.82
N GLN A 32 0.15 -8.20 -11.47
CA GLN A 32 0.66 -6.93 -10.96
C GLN A 32 0.07 -6.61 -9.60
N ILE A 33 0.82 -5.83 -8.82
CA ILE A 33 0.34 -5.20 -7.60
C ILE A 33 -0.63 -4.09 -8.01
N ILE A 34 -1.80 -4.06 -7.36
CA ILE A 34 -2.87 -3.10 -7.62
C ILE A 34 -3.28 -2.31 -6.36
N GLU A 35 -2.86 -2.73 -5.17
CA GLU A 35 -2.93 -1.93 -3.94
C GLU A 35 -1.73 -2.25 -3.05
N ILE A 36 -1.22 -1.24 -2.35
CA ILE A 36 -0.20 -1.38 -1.31
C ILE A 36 -0.54 -0.50 -0.11
N ALA A 37 -0.45 -1.07 1.09
CA ALA A 37 -0.55 -0.33 2.34
C ALA A 37 0.65 -0.64 3.24
N VAL A 38 1.18 0.39 3.91
CA VAL A 38 2.36 0.28 4.77
C VAL A 38 2.10 0.86 6.15
N ILE A 39 2.52 0.16 7.20
CA ILE A 39 2.53 0.66 8.58
C ILE A 39 3.88 0.34 9.23
N VAL A 40 4.43 1.25 10.03
CA VAL A 40 5.61 0.98 10.85
C VAL A 40 5.24 0.98 12.32
N THR A 41 5.64 -0.06 13.06
CA THR A 41 5.44 -0.16 14.51
C THR A 41 6.74 -0.32 15.28
N ASP A 42 6.72 -0.01 16.58
CA ASP A 42 7.75 -0.46 17.52
C ASP A 42 7.57 -1.96 17.82
N ALA A 43 8.65 -2.74 17.85
CA ALA A 43 8.53 -4.18 18.09
C ALA A 43 8.20 -4.56 19.54
N ASP A 44 8.51 -3.69 20.51
CA ASP A 44 8.38 -4.00 21.93
C ASP A 44 6.91 -3.91 22.40
N ASP A 45 6.13 -2.98 21.84
CA ASP A 45 4.72 -2.74 22.25
C ASP A 45 3.68 -2.88 21.13
N LEU A 46 4.05 -2.74 19.85
CA LEU A 46 3.14 -2.65 18.69
C LEU A 46 2.08 -1.54 18.76
N ASP A 47 2.05 -0.74 19.83
CA ASP A 47 1.07 0.31 20.10
C ASP A 47 1.49 1.62 19.40
N THR A 48 2.79 1.89 19.34
CA THR A 48 3.31 3.02 18.56
C THR A 48 3.26 2.66 17.09
N ARG A 49 2.36 3.30 16.33
CA ARG A 49 2.21 3.11 14.89
C ARG A 49 2.38 4.40 14.09
N TYR A 50 3.07 4.28 12.97
CA TYR A 50 3.15 5.27 11.92
C TYR A 50 2.45 4.72 10.69
N GLU A 51 1.36 5.37 10.29
CA GLU A 51 0.59 4.99 9.11
C GLU A 51 1.28 5.56 7.87
N GLY A 52 1.73 4.66 7.00
CA GLY A 52 2.32 4.97 5.71
C GLY A 52 1.26 5.15 4.64
N PRO A 53 1.67 5.24 3.37
CA PRO A 53 0.73 5.42 2.29
C PRO A 53 -0.14 4.16 2.08
N ASN A 54 -1.38 4.39 1.67
CA ASN A 54 -2.31 3.37 1.17
C ASN A 54 -2.68 3.77 -0.27
N ILE A 55 -2.13 3.05 -1.24
CA ILE A 55 -2.08 3.46 -2.65
C ILE A 55 -2.74 2.39 -3.51
N VAL A 56 -3.70 2.81 -4.33
CA VAL A 56 -4.20 2.00 -5.44
C VAL A 56 -3.39 2.31 -6.68
N ILE A 57 -2.87 1.27 -7.31
CA ILE A 57 -1.96 1.37 -8.45
C ILE A 57 -2.74 1.07 -9.72
N GLY A 58 -2.65 1.96 -10.71
CA GLY A 58 -3.28 1.75 -12.01
C GLY A 58 -2.53 0.68 -12.81
N CYS A 59 -3.26 -0.23 -13.46
CA CYS A 59 -2.70 -1.22 -14.37
C CYS A 59 -3.46 -1.25 -15.72
N PRO A 60 -2.88 -1.81 -16.78
CA PRO A 60 -3.59 -1.98 -18.06
C PRO A 60 -4.86 -2.82 -17.90
N GLN A 61 -5.91 -2.46 -18.66
CA GLN A 61 -7.19 -3.19 -18.66
C GLN A 61 -7.02 -4.69 -18.93
N GLU A 62 -6.08 -5.06 -19.82
CA GLU A 62 -5.76 -6.46 -20.13
C GLU A 62 -5.36 -7.27 -18.88
N MET A 63 -4.69 -6.66 -17.90
CA MET A 63 -4.33 -7.35 -16.66
C MET A 63 -5.54 -7.59 -15.76
N LEU A 64 -6.51 -6.68 -15.76
CA LEU A 64 -7.78 -6.86 -15.04
C LEU A 64 -8.66 -7.91 -15.71
N ASP A 65 -8.69 -7.92 -17.04
CA ASP A 65 -9.49 -8.87 -17.83
C ASP A 65 -8.95 -10.32 -17.70
N ASN A 66 -7.67 -10.47 -17.38
CA ASN A 66 -7.00 -11.76 -17.17
C ASN A 66 -7.04 -12.27 -15.72
N MET A 67 -7.71 -11.55 -14.81
CA MET A 67 -7.93 -12.04 -13.45
C MET A 67 -8.75 -13.33 -13.45
N ASP A 68 -8.47 -14.23 -12.51
CA ASP A 68 -9.31 -15.40 -12.30
C ASP A 68 -10.69 -15.02 -11.71
N GLU A 69 -11.59 -15.99 -11.61
CA GLU A 69 -12.94 -15.77 -11.08
C GLU A 69 -12.92 -15.22 -9.65
N TRP A 70 -11.97 -15.67 -8.82
CA TRP A 70 -11.88 -15.25 -7.44
C TRP A 70 -11.43 -13.80 -7.33
N CYS A 71 -10.36 -13.41 -8.02
CA CYS A 71 -9.84 -12.04 -8.02
C CYS A 71 -10.88 -11.07 -8.61
N THR A 72 -11.49 -11.44 -9.74
CA THR A 72 -12.52 -10.63 -10.39
C THR A 72 -13.69 -10.35 -9.45
N LYS A 73 -14.16 -11.38 -8.73
CA LYS A 73 -15.26 -11.24 -7.78
C LYS A 73 -14.84 -10.43 -6.56
N THR A 74 -13.76 -10.80 -5.89
CA THR A 74 -13.31 -10.19 -4.64
C THR A 74 -12.99 -8.71 -4.83
N HIS A 75 -12.21 -8.37 -5.86
CA HIS A 75 -11.83 -6.99 -6.15
C HIS A 75 -12.99 -6.16 -6.70
N GLY A 76 -13.94 -6.81 -7.38
CA GLY A 76 -15.19 -6.19 -7.82
C GLY A 76 -16.11 -5.84 -6.64
N GLU A 77 -16.30 -6.77 -5.69
CA GLU A 77 -17.14 -6.58 -4.51
C GLU A 77 -16.56 -5.55 -3.53
N SER A 78 -15.23 -5.50 -3.39
CA SER A 78 -14.56 -4.47 -2.58
C SER A 78 -14.54 -3.08 -3.22
N GLY A 79 -14.82 -3.00 -4.52
CA GLY A 79 -14.68 -1.78 -5.32
C GLY A 79 -13.23 -1.45 -5.72
N LEU A 80 -12.27 -2.32 -5.40
CA LEU A 80 -10.87 -2.13 -5.76
C LEU A 80 -10.68 -2.07 -7.29
N THR A 81 -11.36 -2.94 -8.04
CA THR A 81 -11.26 -2.93 -9.52
C THR A 81 -11.58 -1.55 -10.11
N GLN A 82 -12.62 -0.89 -9.60
CA GLN A 82 -13.00 0.45 -10.07
C GLN A 82 -11.97 1.50 -9.67
N ARG A 83 -11.44 1.43 -8.44
CA ARG A 83 -10.37 2.32 -7.97
C ARG A 83 -9.09 2.17 -8.80
N VAL A 84 -8.76 0.95 -9.23
CA VAL A 84 -7.61 0.66 -10.10
C VAL A 84 -7.79 1.30 -11.48
N ILE A 85 -8.97 1.17 -12.07
CA ILE A 85 -9.31 1.80 -13.37
C ILE A 85 -9.21 3.33 -13.30
N GLU A 86 -9.60 3.92 -12.17
CA GLU A 86 -9.56 5.37 -11.96
C GLU A 86 -8.18 5.88 -11.51
N SER A 87 -7.32 5.01 -11.00
CA SER A 87 -6.01 5.38 -10.50
C SER A 87 -5.09 5.82 -11.64
N LYS A 88 -4.35 6.89 -11.37
CA LYS A 88 -3.30 7.41 -12.24
C LYS A 88 -1.90 7.14 -11.70
N VAL A 89 -1.81 6.53 -10.51
CA VAL A 89 -0.56 6.27 -9.83
C VAL A 89 0.09 5.06 -10.49
N THR A 90 1.32 5.23 -11.00
CA THR A 90 2.09 4.11 -11.54
C THR A 90 2.73 3.30 -10.43
N LEU A 91 3.21 2.09 -10.76
CA LEU A 91 3.94 1.25 -9.81
C LEU A 91 5.19 1.98 -9.28
N GLU A 92 5.90 2.68 -10.14
CA GLU A 92 7.10 3.45 -9.79
C GLU A 92 6.78 4.64 -8.87
N GLU A 93 5.68 5.35 -9.12
CA GLU A 93 5.22 6.43 -8.23
C GLU A 93 4.77 5.91 -6.86
N ALA A 94 4.20 4.70 -6.81
CA ALA A 94 3.85 4.05 -5.56
C ALA A 94 5.11 3.58 -4.79
N GLU A 95 6.11 3.03 -5.50
CA GLU A 95 7.41 2.67 -4.94
C GLU A 95 8.10 3.89 -4.32
N GLU A 96 8.18 5.02 -5.05
CA GLU A 96 8.79 6.26 -4.56
C GLU A 96 8.09 6.76 -3.28
N GLN A 97 6.76 6.79 -3.25
CA GLN A 97 6.00 7.20 -2.06
C GLN A 97 6.25 6.30 -0.85
N VAL A 98 6.41 4.99 -1.06
CA VAL A 98 6.70 4.04 0.02
C VAL A 98 8.13 4.21 0.52
N LEU A 99 9.10 4.39 -0.38
CA LEU A 99 10.50 4.63 -0.02
C LEU A 99 10.69 5.98 0.68
N ASP A 100 9.94 7.01 0.30
CA ASP A 100 9.96 8.32 0.95
C ASP A 100 9.40 8.27 2.39
N PHE A 101 8.50 7.32 2.66
CA PHE A 101 7.94 7.11 3.98
C PHE A 101 8.89 6.35 4.94
N LEU A 102 9.68 5.40 4.40
CA LEU A 102 10.58 4.52 5.16
C LEU A 102 11.93 5.18 5.50
#